data_AF-A0A1F2SNB4-F1
#
_entry.id   AF-A0A1F2SNB4-F1
#
_cell.length_a   1.000
_cell.length_b   1.000
_cell.length_c   1.000
_cell.angle_alpha   90.00
_cell.angle_beta   90.00
_cell.angle_gamma   90.00
#
_symmetry.space_group_name_H-M   'P 1'
#
loop_
_entity.id
_entity.type
_entity.pdbx_description
1 polymer ?
#
loop_
_entity_poly.entity_id
_entity_poly.type
_entity_poly.pdbx_seq_one_letter_code
_entity_poly.pdbx_strand_id
1 'polypeptide(L)'
;MDPNSARELLLLVLLVKILAAASIASILGRSASFKRLLFHPEKSLRHQSIFGFVLGTALLVGVALRVVLKFPAPDLGLEGAVLAGVLYGNIAGMIAGGLAALPALAHQEILALPLLLAAGALGGFARSIAPSKDVVWHFSPFFDLNLYRWFRQRFGYPRGDWQMFFFLWLIVMESSRILLGRAFPGELFYLYSGSPLILIAICLATIASVAIPLTIWKNIRIELQLEEQGRLLMQARLDALTAQINPHFLFNTLNSIASLVRIDPETARQVIFKLSNILRRLLKKHENFTPLSEELAFVEDYLSIEVIRFGEQKLKIVKEIEDQTLPLMVPSMLLQPIVENAIRHGLSPQVEGGVISIRSCRENGRLILEVRDNGVGIAPEQLAHIYQQGIGISNVRERLRVLYGSEFTFQIDSLAEGGTSIRIAIPLLAN
;
A
#
# COMPACT_ATOMS: atom_id res chain seq x y z
N MET A 1 54.77 -14.58 17.60
CA MET A 1 53.38 -15.09 17.54
C MET A 1 53.39 -16.34 16.69
N ASP A 2 52.74 -17.41 17.15
CA ASP A 2 52.55 -18.62 16.35
C ASP A 2 51.79 -18.24 15.05
N PRO A 3 52.26 -18.64 13.85
CA PRO A 3 51.56 -18.37 12.60
C PRO A 3 50.09 -18.81 12.61
N ASN A 4 49.70 -19.80 13.43
CA ASN A 4 48.29 -20.18 13.59
C ASN A 4 47.49 -19.13 14.39
N SER A 5 48.06 -18.61 15.48
CA SER A 5 47.41 -17.57 16.31
C SER A 5 47.15 -16.27 15.53
N ALA A 6 48.03 -15.89 14.61
CA ALA A 6 47.86 -14.71 13.76
C ALA A 6 46.73 -14.88 12.73
N ARG A 7 46.53 -16.11 12.22
CA ARG A 7 45.43 -16.45 11.30
C ARG A 7 44.08 -16.40 12.00
N GLU A 8 44.00 -16.96 13.19
CA GLU A 8 42.78 -16.95 14.01
C GLU A 8 42.35 -15.52 14.37
N LEU A 9 43.32 -14.68 14.78
CA LEU A 9 43.05 -13.27 15.08
C LEU A 9 42.50 -12.52 13.86
N LEU A 10 43.03 -12.79 12.66
CA LEU A 10 42.57 -12.15 11.43
C LEU A 10 41.14 -12.59 11.07
N LEU A 11 40.82 -13.87 11.19
CA LEU A 11 39.44 -14.35 11.00
C LEU A 11 38.46 -13.71 11.99
N LEU A 12 38.85 -13.56 13.27
CA LEU A 12 38.06 -12.86 14.27
C LEU A 12 37.81 -11.40 13.86
N VAL A 13 38.83 -10.71 13.38
CA VAL A 13 38.71 -9.33 12.88
C VAL A 13 37.72 -9.23 11.73
N LEU A 14 37.73 -10.18 10.78
CA LEU A 14 36.77 -10.20 9.67
C LEU A 14 35.33 -10.41 10.14
N LEU A 15 35.11 -11.31 11.10
CA LEU A 15 33.78 -11.52 11.69
C LEU A 15 33.26 -10.28 12.40
N VAL A 16 34.10 -9.63 13.21
CA VAL A 16 33.72 -8.39 13.91
C VAL A 16 33.48 -7.26 12.92
N LYS A 17 34.21 -7.21 11.80
CA LYS A 17 34.00 -6.23 10.73
C LYS A 17 32.62 -6.37 10.08
N ILE A 18 32.22 -7.60 9.75
CA ILE A 18 30.88 -7.87 9.21
C ILE A 18 29.79 -7.47 10.23
N LEU A 19 30.00 -7.78 11.51
CA LEU A 19 29.09 -7.39 12.59
C LEU A 19 28.99 -5.87 12.77
N ALA A 20 30.11 -5.16 12.66
CA ALA A 20 30.14 -3.70 12.71
C ALA A 20 29.34 -3.09 11.55
N ALA A 21 29.49 -3.61 10.33
CA ALA A 21 28.71 -3.17 9.17
C ALA A 21 27.21 -3.36 9.37
N ALA A 22 26.81 -4.55 9.84
CA ALA A 22 25.40 -4.85 10.15
C ALA A 22 24.85 -3.94 11.25
N SER A 23 25.63 -3.70 12.31
CA SER A 23 25.23 -2.87 13.46
C SER A 23 25.03 -1.41 13.06
N ILE A 24 25.98 -0.82 12.32
CA ILE A 24 25.88 0.55 11.83
C ILE A 24 24.68 0.69 10.90
N ALA A 25 24.48 -0.25 9.96
CA ALA A 25 23.34 -0.23 9.06
C ALA A 25 21.99 -0.32 9.80
N SER A 26 21.90 -1.18 10.83
CA SER A 26 20.72 -1.29 11.68
C SER A 26 20.44 -0.02 12.46
N ILE A 27 21.45 0.58 13.10
CA ILE A 27 21.32 1.84 13.86
C ILE A 27 20.84 2.98 12.94
N LEU A 28 21.48 3.15 11.78
CA LEU A 28 21.06 4.15 10.79
C LEU A 28 19.64 3.88 10.28
N GLY A 29 19.30 2.61 10.04
CA GLY A 29 17.96 2.19 9.59
C GLY A 29 16.83 2.50 10.58
N ARG A 30 17.13 2.63 11.88
CA ARG A 30 16.14 3.03 12.90
C ARG A 30 15.81 4.53 12.87
N SER A 31 16.71 5.36 12.34
CA SER A 31 16.49 6.81 12.27
C SER A 31 15.47 7.18 11.20
N ALA A 32 14.39 7.87 11.60
CA ALA A 32 13.38 8.36 10.67
C ALA A 32 13.97 9.34 9.63
N SER A 33 14.90 10.20 10.06
CA SER A 33 15.59 11.16 9.19
C SER A 33 16.46 10.45 8.15
N PHE A 34 17.17 9.39 8.55
CA PHE A 34 17.97 8.60 7.62
C PHE A 34 17.10 7.82 6.63
N LYS A 35 16.00 7.19 7.08
CA LYS A 35 15.05 6.52 6.18
C LYS A 35 14.48 7.47 5.12
N ARG A 36 14.03 8.66 5.53
CA ARG A 36 13.51 9.69 4.59
C ARG A 36 14.56 10.11 3.56
N LEU A 37 15.81 10.28 4.00
CA LEU A 37 16.91 10.63 3.10
C LEU A 37 17.22 9.46 2.14
N LEU A 38 17.42 8.25 2.66
CA LEU A 38 17.79 7.08 1.88
C LEU A 38 16.77 6.76 0.78
N PHE A 39 15.47 6.81 1.11
CA PHE A 39 14.39 6.47 0.17
C PHE A 39 13.80 7.67 -0.57
N HIS A 40 14.43 8.85 -0.49
CA HIS A 40 13.97 10.02 -1.22
C HIS A 40 13.97 9.76 -2.75
N PRO A 41 12.88 10.07 -3.48
CA PRO A 41 12.76 9.78 -4.91
C PRO A 41 13.77 10.55 -5.76
N GLU A 42 14.02 11.81 -5.40
CA GLU A 42 15.00 12.65 -6.09
C GLU A 42 16.37 12.61 -5.40
N LYS A 43 17.42 12.44 -6.19
CA LYS A 43 18.82 12.41 -5.73
C LYS A 43 19.58 13.65 -6.21
N SER A 44 19.02 14.84 -5.95
CA SER A 44 19.66 16.13 -6.27
C SER A 44 21.03 16.26 -5.59
N LEU A 45 21.90 17.14 -6.10
CA LEU A 45 23.22 17.43 -5.50
C LEU A 45 23.18 17.63 -3.98
N ARG A 46 22.24 18.44 -3.46
CA ARG A 46 22.09 18.70 -2.02
C ARG A 46 21.86 17.41 -1.22
N HIS A 47 20.93 16.56 -1.67
CA HIS A 47 20.64 15.28 -1.04
C HIS A 47 21.85 14.33 -1.11
N GLN A 48 22.62 14.32 -2.20
CA GLN A 48 23.86 13.54 -2.29
C GLN A 48 24.88 14.00 -1.26
N SER A 49 25.06 15.31 -1.09
CA SER A 49 25.97 15.87 -0.10
C SER A 49 25.57 15.53 1.33
N ILE A 50 24.28 15.67 1.66
CA ILE A 50 23.77 15.33 3.01
C ILE A 50 23.95 13.84 3.29
N PHE A 51 23.61 12.97 2.32
CA PHE A 51 23.76 11.53 2.50
C PHE A 51 25.23 11.12 2.67
N GLY A 52 26.11 11.65 1.82
CA GLY A 52 27.56 11.45 1.93
C GLY A 52 28.12 11.91 3.27
N PHE A 53 27.65 13.05 3.80
CA PHE A 53 28.07 13.55 5.10
C PHE A 53 27.60 12.67 6.27
N VAL A 54 26.33 12.24 6.26
CA VAL A 54 25.77 11.38 7.31
C VAL A 54 26.48 10.03 7.35
N LEU A 55 26.62 9.37 6.19
CA LEU A 55 27.32 8.09 6.15
C LEU A 55 28.82 8.26 6.42
N GLY A 56 29.45 9.27 5.82
CA GLY A 56 30.86 9.59 6.01
C GLY A 56 31.24 9.85 7.46
N THR A 57 30.37 10.51 8.23
CA THR A 57 30.59 10.71 9.68
C THR A 57 30.60 9.39 10.45
N ALA A 58 29.69 8.47 10.13
CA ALA A 58 29.67 7.14 10.74
C ALA A 58 30.93 6.33 10.40
N LEU A 59 31.41 6.42 9.15
CA LEU A 59 32.64 5.76 8.70
C LEU A 59 33.89 6.37 9.33
N LEU A 60 33.94 7.70 9.45
CA LEU A 60 35.03 8.43 10.11
C LEU A 60 35.24 7.91 11.53
N VAL A 61 34.16 7.70 12.29
CA VAL A 61 34.25 7.12 13.64
C VAL A 61 34.87 5.72 13.61
N GLY A 62 34.49 4.87 12.64
CA GLY A 62 35.07 3.54 12.48
C GLY A 62 36.58 3.56 12.20
N VAL A 63 37.03 4.42 11.28
CA VAL A 63 38.45 4.59 10.95
C VAL A 63 39.22 5.23 12.12
N ALA A 64 38.61 6.18 12.84
CA ALA A 64 39.21 6.78 14.03
C ALA A 64 39.41 5.75 15.14
N LEU A 65 38.42 4.87 15.39
CA LEU A 65 38.56 3.78 16.36
C LEU A 65 39.69 2.82 15.97
N ARG A 66 39.84 2.51 14.68
CA ARG A 66 40.98 1.72 14.18
C ARG A 66 42.31 2.37 14.55
N VAL A 67 42.48 3.65 14.21
CA VAL A 67 43.74 4.37 14.40
C VAL A 67 44.07 4.55 15.89
N VAL A 68 43.09 4.96 16.69
CA VAL A 68 43.28 5.30 18.11
C VAL A 68 43.40 4.05 18.98
N LEU A 69 42.52 3.06 18.79
CA LEU A 69 42.48 1.85 19.63
C LEU A 69 43.35 0.70 19.06
N LYS A 70 43.99 0.91 17.90
CA LYS A 70 44.74 -0.13 17.15
C LYS A 70 43.89 -1.39 16.89
N PHE A 71 42.57 -1.23 16.80
CA PHE A 71 41.63 -2.31 16.59
C PHE A 71 41.11 -2.29 15.14
N PRO A 72 41.53 -3.21 14.25
CA PRO A 72 41.28 -3.11 12.80
C PRO A 72 39.84 -3.34 12.34
N ALA A 73 39.00 -3.99 13.13
CA ALA A 73 37.68 -4.46 12.69
C ALA A 73 36.63 -3.37 12.34
N PRO A 74 36.54 -2.21 13.01
CA PRO A 74 35.49 -1.22 12.74
C PRO A 74 35.77 -0.37 11.49
N ASP A 75 36.91 -0.56 10.82
CA ASP A 75 37.22 0.12 9.57
C ASP A 75 36.39 -0.44 8.40
N LEU A 76 35.41 0.37 8.01
CA LEU A 76 34.52 0.15 6.87
C LEU A 76 34.71 1.25 5.80
N GLY A 77 35.87 1.92 5.77
CA GLY A 77 36.07 3.08 4.90
C GLY A 77 35.85 2.75 3.42
N LEU A 78 36.41 1.63 2.93
CA LEU A 78 36.27 1.20 1.55
C LEU A 78 34.81 0.82 1.23
N GLU A 79 34.24 -0.05 2.04
CA GLU A 79 32.90 -0.61 1.86
C GLU A 79 31.83 0.47 1.97
N GLY A 80 31.98 1.36 2.95
CA GLY A 80 31.10 2.49 3.19
C GLY A 80 31.15 3.56 2.10
N ALA A 81 32.34 3.87 1.56
CA ALA A 81 32.48 4.78 0.43
C ALA A 81 31.77 4.21 -0.83
N VAL A 82 31.99 2.91 -1.12
CA VAL A 82 31.30 2.22 -2.22
C VAL A 82 29.78 2.22 -1.99
N LEU A 83 29.31 1.90 -0.79
CA LEU A 83 27.89 1.95 -0.43
C LEU A 83 27.29 3.33 -0.68
N ALA A 84 27.96 4.40 -0.27
CA ALA A 84 27.50 5.77 -0.53
C ALA A 84 27.40 6.07 -2.03
N GLY A 85 28.42 5.68 -2.80
CA GLY A 85 28.44 5.84 -4.25
C GLY A 85 27.28 5.10 -4.91
N VAL A 86 27.13 3.81 -4.60
CA VAL A 86 26.17 2.91 -5.25
C VAL A 86 24.72 3.28 -4.89
N LEU A 87 24.47 3.79 -3.68
CA LEU A 87 23.12 4.18 -3.25
C LEU A 87 22.72 5.58 -3.71
N TYR A 88 23.66 6.52 -3.73
CA TYR A 88 23.34 7.94 -3.79
C TYR A 88 24.14 8.74 -4.84
N GLY A 89 25.05 8.09 -5.57
CA GLY A 89 25.81 8.68 -6.67
C GLY A 89 27.24 9.09 -6.29
N ASN A 90 28.03 9.49 -7.30
CA ASN A 90 29.48 9.73 -7.17
C ASN A 90 29.81 10.74 -6.07
N ILE A 91 29.03 11.83 -5.95
CA ILE A 91 29.30 12.91 -4.99
C ILE A 91 29.13 12.43 -3.56
N ALA A 92 28.06 11.67 -3.29
CA ALA A 92 27.86 11.07 -1.98
C ALA A 92 28.98 10.11 -1.62
N GLY A 93 29.40 9.27 -2.58
CA GLY A 93 30.52 8.35 -2.42
C GLY A 93 31.83 9.07 -2.10
N MET A 94 32.18 10.11 -2.87
CA MET A 94 33.38 10.91 -2.64
C MET A 94 33.35 11.62 -1.28
N ILE A 95 32.23 12.22 -0.88
CA ILE A 95 32.13 12.87 0.43
C ILE A 95 32.30 11.85 1.56
N ALA A 96 31.64 10.69 1.46
CA ALA A 96 31.75 9.65 2.46
C ALA A 96 33.18 9.10 2.56
N GLY A 97 33.82 8.84 1.42
CA GLY A 97 35.20 8.36 1.35
C GLY A 97 36.21 9.40 1.85
N GLY A 98 36.02 10.68 1.51
CA GLY A 98 36.87 11.77 1.98
C GLY A 98 36.80 11.96 3.49
N LEU A 99 35.60 11.92 4.08
CA LEU A 99 35.43 11.98 5.54
C LEU A 99 36.04 10.75 6.23
N ALA A 100 35.82 9.56 5.70
CA ALA A 100 36.39 8.32 6.25
C ALA A 100 37.93 8.32 6.23
N ALA A 101 38.56 9.00 5.26
CA ALA A 101 40.02 9.06 5.15
C ALA A 101 40.68 9.99 6.18
N LEU A 102 39.95 10.93 6.79
CA LEU A 102 40.55 11.96 7.66
C LEU A 102 41.37 11.38 8.85
N PRO A 103 40.89 10.38 9.60
CA PRO A 103 41.67 9.83 10.70
C PRO A 103 42.90 9.06 10.22
N ALA A 104 42.81 8.42 9.04
CA ALA A 104 43.92 7.72 8.42
C ALA A 104 45.03 8.69 7.98
N LEU A 105 44.65 9.82 7.38
CA LEU A 105 45.58 10.90 7.02
C LEU A 105 46.31 11.47 8.23
N ALA A 106 45.59 11.65 9.35
CA ALA A 106 46.19 12.11 10.60
C ALA A 106 47.24 11.13 11.15
N HIS A 107 47.21 9.86 10.71
CA HIS A 107 48.16 8.81 11.06
C HIS A 107 49.17 8.52 9.94
N GLN A 108 49.38 9.44 9.01
CA GLN A 108 50.32 9.34 7.87
C GLN A 108 49.95 8.26 6.83
N GLU A 109 48.71 7.77 6.81
CA GLU A 109 48.21 6.91 5.73
C GLU A 109 47.72 7.76 4.54
N ILE A 110 48.66 8.38 3.83
CA ILE A 110 48.38 9.37 2.78
C ILE A 110 47.54 8.78 1.63
N LEU A 111 47.77 7.51 1.29
CA LEU A 111 47.07 6.83 0.19
C LEU A 111 45.61 6.47 0.53
N ALA A 112 45.19 6.58 1.79
CA ALA A 112 43.80 6.33 2.18
C ALA A 112 42.83 7.32 1.49
N LEU A 113 43.20 8.61 1.39
CA LEU A 113 42.34 9.63 0.78
C LEU A 113 42.07 9.36 -0.71
N PRO A 114 43.07 9.26 -1.60
CA PRO A 114 42.81 9.02 -3.02
C PRO A 114 42.11 7.68 -3.25
N LEU A 115 42.43 6.64 -2.47
CA LEU A 115 41.77 5.34 -2.59
C LEU A 115 40.28 5.40 -2.24
N LEU A 116 39.93 6.01 -1.10
CA LEU A 116 38.53 6.07 -0.63
C LEU A 116 37.67 7.03 -1.46
N LEU A 117 38.23 8.15 -1.92
CA LEU A 117 37.58 9.03 -2.89
C LEU A 117 37.29 8.28 -4.19
N ALA A 118 38.30 7.56 -4.71
CA ALA A 118 38.15 6.76 -5.91
C ALA A 118 37.08 5.69 -5.71
N ALA A 119 37.12 4.91 -4.62
CA ALA A 119 36.13 3.88 -4.31
C ALA A 119 34.70 4.43 -4.27
N GLY A 120 34.49 5.59 -3.67
CA GLY A 120 33.19 6.26 -3.64
C GLY A 120 32.70 6.74 -5.01
N ALA A 121 33.58 7.38 -5.79
CA ALA A 121 33.26 7.82 -7.16
C ALA A 121 32.92 6.63 -8.06
N LEU A 122 33.75 5.59 -7.97
CA LEU A 122 33.61 4.31 -8.63
C LEU A 122 32.28 3.64 -8.27
N GLY A 123 31.84 3.70 -7.00
CA GLY A 123 30.57 3.13 -6.59
C GLY A 123 29.38 3.81 -7.28
N GLY A 124 29.46 5.13 -7.43
CA GLY A 124 28.47 5.88 -8.19
C GLY A 124 28.54 5.62 -9.70
N PHE A 125 29.74 5.37 -10.25
CA PHE A 125 29.87 4.90 -11.63
C PHE A 125 29.18 3.55 -11.83
N ALA A 126 29.36 2.59 -10.91
CA ALA A 126 28.65 1.31 -10.94
C ALA A 126 27.12 1.48 -10.91
N ARG A 127 26.60 2.47 -10.17
CA ARG A 127 25.19 2.86 -10.20
C ARG A 127 24.77 3.44 -11.56
N SER A 128 25.63 4.22 -12.20
CA SER A 128 25.31 4.92 -13.45
C SER A 128 25.14 3.97 -14.65
N ILE A 129 25.87 2.86 -14.65
CA ILE A 129 25.80 1.81 -15.68
C ILE A 129 24.74 0.73 -15.35
N ALA A 130 24.03 0.85 -14.24
CA ALA A 130 23.01 -0.11 -13.85
C ALA A 130 21.78 0.00 -14.78
N PRO A 131 21.22 -1.14 -15.28
CA PRO A 131 20.04 -1.12 -16.16
C PRO A 131 18.82 -0.42 -15.53
N SER A 132 18.68 -0.53 -14.21
CA SER A 132 17.75 0.27 -13.43
C SER A 132 18.36 0.58 -12.06
N LYS A 133 17.95 1.70 -11.47
CA LYS A 133 18.42 2.12 -10.13
C LYS A 133 17.98 1.15 -9.02
N ASP A 134 16.99 0.30 -9.29
CA ASP A 134 16.48 -0.69 -8.34
C ASP A 134 17.32 -1.96 -8.28
N VAL A 135 18.15 -2.26 -9.29
CA VAL A 135 19.01 -3.47 -9.30
C VAL A 135 19.96 -3.50 -8.10
N VAL A 136 20.40 -2.32 -7.64
CA VAL A 136 21.25 -2.14 -6.45
C VAL A 136 20.70 -2.83 -5.22
N TRP A 137 19.38 -2.74 -4.98
CA TRP A 137 18.74 -3.31 -3.80
C TRP A 137 18.65 -4.83 -3.82
N HIS A 138 18.86 -5.45 -4.97
CA HIS A 138 18.78 -6.90 -5.14
C HIS A 138 20.14 -7.59 -4.97
N PHE A 139 21.22 -6.83 -4.70
CA PHE A 139 22.53 -7.39 -4.47
C PHE A 139 22.57 -8.23 -3.18
N SER A 140 23.13 -9.43 -3.28
CA SER A 140 23.19 -10.44 -2.22
C SER A 140 24.63 -10.93 -2.06
N PRO A 141 25.08 -11.28 -0.83
CA PRO A 141 26.40 -11.89 -0.65
C PRO A 141 26.45 -13.34 -1.13
N PHE A 142 25.29 -14.00 -1.27
CA PHE A 142 25.19 -15.39 -1.72
C PHE A 142 25.17 -15.48 -3.24
N PHE A 143 26.16 -16.17 -3.81
CA PHE A 143 26.37 -16.33 -5.26
C PHE A 143 25.45 -17.40 -5.89
N ASP A 144 24.85 -18.26 -5.05
CA ASP A 144 24.24 -19.54 -5.41
C ASP A 144 23.05 -19.40 -6.38
N LEU A 145 22.22 -18.36 -6.18
CA LEU A 145 21.08 -18.07 -7.06
C LEU A 145 21.49 -17.40 -8.38
N ASN A 146 22.60 -16.66 -8.37
CA ASN A 146 23.09 -15.93 -9.54
C ASN A 146 23.93 -16.82 -10.45
N LEU A 147 24.72 -17.75 -9.92
CA LEU A 147 25.43 -18.76 -10.71
C LEU A 147 24.42 -19.64 -11.47
N TYR A 148 23.33 -20.05 -10.82
CA TYR A 148 22.24 -20.80 -11.46
C TYR A 148 21.54 -20.00 -12.56
N ARG A 149 21.20 -18.72 -12.31
CA ARG A 149 20.59 -17.83 -13.32
C ARG A 149 21.53 -17.53 -14.49
N TRP A 150 22.81 -17.27 -14.20
CA TRP A 150 23.85 -17.02 -15.20
C TRP A 150 24.09 -18.24 -16.08
N PHE A 151 24.14 -19.45 -15.50
CA PHE A 151 24.26 -20.70 -16.26
C PHE A 151 23.05 -20.94 -17.16
N ARG A 152 21.83 -20.60 -16.70
CA ARG A 152 20.60 -20.68 -17.50
C ARG A 152 20.53 -19.61 -18.60
N GLN A 153 21.00 -18.39 -18.33
CA GLN A 153 20.95 -17.24 -19.25
C GLN A 153 22.04 -17.26 -20.32
N ARG A 154 23.12 -18.03 -20.14
CA ARG A 154 24.19 -18.16 -21.15
C ARG A 154 23.70 -18.69 -22.52
N PHE A 155 22.49 -19.26 -22.58
CA PHE A 155 21.84 -19.73 -23.81
C PHE A 155 20.75 -18.79 -24.37
N GLY A 156 20.49 -17.62 -23.77
CA GLY A 156 19.47 -16.69 -24.27
C GLY A 156 19.59 -15.26 -23.74
N TYR A 157 20.11 -14.37 -24.59
CA TYR A 157 20.23 -12.89 -24.47
C TYR A 157 21.23 -12.33 -23.42
N PRO A 158 22.27 -11.59 -23.84
CA PRO A 158 23.28 -11.02 -22.95
C PRO A 158 22.81 -9.65 -22.40
N ARG A 159 21.92 -9.66 -21.40
CA ARG A 159 21.85 -8.53 -20.46
C ARG A 159 22.77 -8.89 -19.31
N GLY A 160 23.98 -8.34 -19.31
CA GLY A 160 24.99 -8.59 -18.29
C GLY A 160 24.40 -8.49 -16.88
N ASP A 161 24.60 -9.52 -16.08
CA ASP A 161 24.18 -9.56 -14.69
C ASP A 161 24.97 -8.50 -13.91
N TRP A 162 24.38 -7.32 -13.73
CA TRP A 162 24.98 -6.22 -12.98
C TRP A 162 25.44 -6.66 -11.59
N GLN A 163 24.80 -7.66 -11.00
CA GLN A 163 25.17 -8.20 -9.69
C GLN A 163 26.51 -8.94 -9.76
N MET A 164 26.72 -9.73 -10.82
CA MET A 164 28.00 -10.41 -11.07
C MET A 164 29.11 -9.40 -11.38
N PHE A 165 28.80 -8.37 -12.16
CA PHE A 165 29.73 -7.25 -12.39
C PHE A 165 30.13 -6.59 -11.06
N PHE A 166 29.15 -6.18 -10.25
CA PHE A 166 29.39 -5.49 -8.99
C PHE A 166 30.15 -6.37 -7.99
N PHE A 167 29.85 -7.67 -7.94
CA PHE A 167 30.58 -8.66 -7.15
C PHE A 167 32.06 -8.76 -7.53
N LEU A 168 32.35 -8.99 -8.82
CA LEU A 168 33.73 -9.07 -9.33
C LEU A 168 34.48 -7.77 -9.09
N TRP A 169 33.76 -6.66 -9.20
CA TRP A 169 34.33 -5.34 -9.03
C TRP A 169 34.70 -5.04 -7.56
N LEU A 170 33.93 -5.50 -6.58
CA LEU A 170 34.32 -5.45 -5.16
C LEU A 170 35.61 -6.26 -4.90
N ILE A 171 35.76 -7.43 -5.55
CA ILE A 171 36.98 -8.24 -5.46
C ILE A 171 38.19 -7.48 -6.05
N VAL A 172 38.01 -6.84 -7.21
CA VAL A 172 39.07 -6.04 -7.84
C VAL A 172 39.47 -4.86 -6.96
N MET A 173 38.51 -4.18 -6.34
CA MET A 173 38.78 -3.07 -5.42
C MET A 173 39.56 -3.53 -4.18
N GLU A 174 39.15 -4.64 -3.55
CA GLU A 174 39.85 -5.22 -2.41
C GLU A 174 41.27 -5.66 -2.78
N SER A 175 41.41 -6.34 -3.92
CA SER A 175 42.71 -6.79 -4.43
C SER A 175 43.64 -5.60 -4.73
N SER A 176 43.09 -4.52 -5.29
CA SER A 176 43.83 -3.28 -5.56
C SER A 176 44.29 -2.60 -4.27
N ARG A 177 43.46 -2.57 -3.23
CA ARG A 177 43.84 -2.08 -1.89
C ARG A 177 45.02 -2.86 -1.33
N ILE A 178 44.96 -4.19 -1.38
CA ILE A 178 46.04 -5.06 -0.90
C ILE A 178 47.33 -4.84 -1.71
N LEU A 179 47.23 -4.74 -3.03
CA LEU A 179 48.39 -4.52 -3.90
C LEU A 179 49.07 -3.17 -3.61
N LEU A 180 48.28 -2.09 -3.51
CA LEU A 180 48.79 -0.76 -3.20
C LEU A 180 49.42 -0.71 -1.81
N GLY A 181 48.78 -1.30 -0.80
CA GLY A 181 49.31 -1.33 0.55
C GLY A 181 50.62 -2.12 0.67
N ARG A 182 50.82 -3.13 -0.18
CA ARG A 182 52.10 -3.85 -0.29
C ARG A 182 53.17 -3.05 -1.04
N ALA A 183 52.79 -2.27 -2.06
CA ALA A 183 53.71 -1.43 -2.82
C ALA A 183 54.19 -0.21 -2.00
N PHE A 184 53.34 0.32 -1.11
CA PHE A 184 53.61 1.49 -0.28
C PHE A 184 53.34 1.17 1.20
N PRO A 185 54.23 0.41 1.85
CA PRO A 185 54.02 -0.03 3.23
C PRO A 185 54.01 1.17 4.20
N GLY A 186 53.01 1.21 5.08
CA GLY A 186 52.83 2.28 6.07
C GLY A 186 51.98 3.46 5.58
N GLU A 187 51.78 3.61 4.28
CA GLU A 187 50.96 4.70 3.71
C GLU A 187 49.48 4.32 3.51
N LEU A 188 49.13 3.05 3.70
CA LEU A 188 47.77 2.55 3.54
C LEU A 188 47.51 1.37 4.49
N PHE A 189 46.37 1.39 5.17
CA PHE A 189 45.86 0.23 5.88
C PHE A 189 45.28 -0.84 4.94
N TYR A 190 45.69 -2.08 5.14
CA TYR A 190 45.15 -3.26 4.46
C TYR A 190 45.28 -4.50 5.36
N LEU A 191 44.43 -5.50 5.12
CA LEU A 191 44.55 -6.82 5.74
C LEU A 191 45.21 -7.76 4.73
N TYR A 192 46.20 -8.53 5.17
CA TYR A 192 46.91 -9.48 4.31
C TYR A 192 47.34 -10.71 5.09
N SER A 193 47.31 -11.85 4.40
CA SER A 193 47.90 -13.11 4.86
C SER A 193 48.47 -13.85 3.67
N GLY A 194 49.59 -14.55 3.86
CA GLY A 194 50.16 -15.41 2.81
C GLY A 194 49.30 -16.64 2.48
N SER A 195 48.25 -16.91 3.26
CA SER A 195 47.32 -18.02 3.00
C SER A 195 46.24 -17.63 1.98
N PRO A 196 46.09 -18.38 0.87
CA PRO A 196 45.03 -18.13 -0.12
C PRO A 196 43.62 -18.16 0.46
N LEU A 197 43.36 -19.05 1.43
CA LEU A 197 42.05 -19.16 2.09
C LEU A 197 41.68 -17.88 2.85
N ILE A 198 42.65 -17.24 3.49
CA ILE A 198 42.41 -16.01 4.24
C ILE A 198 42.21 -14.83 3.29
N LEU A 199 42.92 -14.78 2.16
CA LEU A 199 42.67 -13.77 1.12
C LEU A 199 41.24 -13.87 0.57
N ILE A 200 40.76 -15.10 0.33
CA ILE A 200 39.35 -15.33 -0.04
C ILE A 200 38.42 -14.83 1.07
N ALA A 201 38.72 -15.14 2.34
CA ALA A 201 37.91 -14.67 3.46
C ALA A 201 37.87 -13.14 3.58
N ILE A 202 38.97 -12.44 3.30
CA ILE A 202 39.01 -10.96 3.27
C ILE A 202 38.06 -10.44 2.19
N CYS A 203 38.15 -10.95 0.96
CA CYS A 203 37.25 -10.54 -0.13
C CYS A 203 35.77 -10.81 0.20
N LEU A 204 35.46 -11.99 0.76
CA LEU A 204 34.11 -12.34 1.17
C LEU A 204 33.60 -11.43 2.30
N ALA A 205 34.46 -11.05 3.24
CA ALA A 205 34.11 -10.11 4.31
C ALA A 205 33.82 -8.71 3.77
N THR A 206 34.59 -8.22 2.78
CA THR A 206 34.34 -6.97 2.06
C THR A 206 32.98 -7.01 1.36
N ILE A 207 32.67 -8.10 0.65
CA ILE A 207 31.38 -8.30 -0.02
C ILE A 207 30.23 -8.33 0.99
N ALA A 208 30.36 -9.09 2.07
CA ALA A 208 29.35 -9.19 3.12
C ALA A 208 29.09 -7.84 3.81
N SER A 209 30.15 -7.06 4.05
CA SER A 209 30.08 -5.73 4.65
C SER A 209 29.36 -4.70 3.77
N VAL A 210 29.25 -4.95 2.45
CA VAL A 210 28.42 -4.15 1.53
C VAL A 210 27.01 -4.75 1.42
N ALA A 211 26.89 -6.06 1.25
CA ALA A 211 25.62 -6.71 0.94
C ALA A 211 24.65 -6.77 2.13
N ILE A 212 25.15 -6.90 3.36
CA ILE A 212 24.30 -6.94 4.56
C ILE A 212 23.60 -5.59 4.80
N PRO A 213 24.29 -4.42 4.80
CA PRO A 213 23.63 -3.13 4.86
C PRO A 213 22.56 -2.93 3.78
N LEU A 214 22.85 -3.31 2.54
CA LEU A 214 21.89 -3.24 1.44
C LEU A 214 20.65 -4.10 1.72
N THR A 215 20.83 -5.31 2.24
CA THR A 215 19.73 -6.22 2.58
C THR A 215 18.88 -5.68 3.73
N ILE A 216 19.51 -5.15 4.79
CA ILE A 216 18.82 -4.53 5.93
C ILE A 216 17.96 -3.37 5.43
N TRP A 217 18.53 -2.45 4.67
CA TRP A 217 17.81 -1.28 4.15
C TRP A 217 16.77 -1.66 3.10
N LYS A 218 16.98 -2.70 2.29
CA LYS A 218 15.97 -3.25 1.38
C LYS A 218 14.75 -3.74 2.16
N ASN A 219 14.95 -4.50 3.24
CA ASN A 219 13.84 -5.03 4.03
C ASN A 219 13.05 -3.89 4.68
N ILE A 220 13.73 -2.86 5.19
CA ILE A 220 13.06 -1.64 5.70
C ILE A 220 12.25 -0.95 4.59
N ARG A 221 12.78 -0.86 3.36
CA ARG A 221 12.04 -0.29 2.22
C ARG A 221 10.76 -1.08 1.94
N ILE A 222 10.85 -2.41 1.91
CA ILE A 222 9.72 -3.30 1.63
C ILE A 222 8.65 -3.14 2.71
N GLU A 223 9.06 -3.11 3.99
CA GLU A 223 8.15 -2.91 5.12
C GLU A 223 7.38 -1.58 4.99
N LEU A 224 8.07 -0.47 4.69
CA LEU A 224 7.42 0.83 4.48
C LEU A 224 6.44 0.82 3.29
N GLN A 225 6.79 0.13 2.20
CA GLN A 225 5.92 0.02 1.03
C GLN A 225 4.66 -0.81 1.34
N LEU A 226 4.79 -1.88 2.15
CA LEU A 226 3.67 -2.69 2.59
C LEU A 226 2.72 -1.91 3.50
N GLU A 227 3.26 -1.11 4.43
CA GLU A 227 2.46 -0.23 5.29
C GLU A 227 1.67 0.80 4.46
N GLU A 228 2.32 1.43 3.47
CA GLU A 228 1.68 2.41 2.59
C GLU A 228 0.57 1.77 1.73
N GLN A 229 0.83 0.60 1.14
CA GLN A 229 -0.17 -0.16 0.40
C GLN A 229 -1.36 -0.55 1.28
N GLY A 230 -1.10 -0.99 2.52
CA GLY A 230 -2.15 -1.30 3.50
C GLY A 230 -3.02 -0.07 3.81
N ARG A 231 -2.40 1.11 3.98
CA ARG A 231 -3.12 2.37 4.22
C ARG A 231 -3.97 2.78 3.02
N LEU A 232 -3.41 2.73 1.81
CA LEU A 232 -4.14 3.07 0.57
C LEU A 232 -5.32 2.14 0.34
N LEU A 233 -5.15 0.83 0.57
CA LEU A 233 -6.22 -0.15 0.45
C LEU A 233 -7.33 0.09 1.49
N MET A 234 -6.96 0.42 2.74
CA MET A 234 -7.93 0.78 3.76
C MET A 234 -8.72 2.03 3.37
N GLN A 235 -8.04 3.06 2.85
CA GLN A 235 -8.68 4.29 2.38
C GLN A 235 -9.63 4.02 1.21
N ALA A 236 -9.20 3.26 0.20
CA ALA A 236 -10.05 2.89 -0.93
C ALA A 236 -11.29 2.08 -0.50
N ARG A 237 -11.17 1.22 0.53
CA ARG A 237 -12.32 0.51 1.11
C ARG A 237 -13.28 1.47 1.81
N LEU A 238 -12.76 2.43 2.58
CA LEU A 238 -13.59 3.45 3.22
C LEU A 238 -14.30 4.31 2.18
N ASP A 239 -13.59 4.77 1.14
CA ASP A 239 -14.17 5.56 0.06
C ASP A 239 -15.29 4.78 -0.65
N ALA A 240 -15.05 3.50 -0.98
CA ALA A 240 -16.07 2.63 -1.57
C ALA A 240 -17.30 2.43 -0.67
N LEU A 241 -17.11 2.31 0.65
CA LEU A 241 -18.21 2.22 1.61
C LEU A 241 -19.00 3.54 1.69
N THR A 242 -18.31 4.68 1.73
CA THR A 242 -18.99 5.99 1.75
C THR A 242 -19.75 6.28 0.46
N ALA A 243 -19.28 5.76 -0.69
CA ALA A 243 -19.97 5.88 -1.97
C ALA A 243 -21.28 5.07 -2.05
N GLN A 244 -21.47 4.06 -1.18
CA GLN A 244 -22.70 3.28 -1.11
C GLN A 244 -23.81 3.97 -0.29
N ILE A 245 -23.51 5.08 0.39
CA ILE A 245 -24.49 5.86 1.15
C ILE A 245 -24.78 7.15 0.40
N ASN A 246 -26.05 7.52 0.26
CA ASN A 246 -26.41 8.86 -0.20
C ASN A 246 -25.93 9.91 0.84
N PRO A 247 -24.92 10.76 0.53
CA PRO A 247 -24.35 11.67 1.52
C PRO A 247 -25.40 12.65 2.07
N HIS A 248 -26.37 13.04 1.24
CA HIS A 248 -27.47 13.91 1.62
C HIS A 248 -28.39 13.26 2.65
N PHE A 249 -28.70 11.96 2.51
CA PHE A 249 -29.48 11.23 3.52
C PHE A 249 -28.76 11.24 4.88
N LEU A 250 -27.46 10.98 4.89
CA LEU A 250 -26.69 10.93 6.13
C LEU A 250 -26.63 12.30 6.82
N PHE A 251 -26.29 13.35 6.09
CA PHE A 251 -26.25 14.72 6.64
C PHE A 251 -27.62 15.17 7.18
N ASN A 252 -28.70 14.91 6.44
CA ASN A 252 -30.04 15.29 6.87
C ASN A 252 -30.50 14.51 8.10
N THR A 253 -30.17 13.23 8.17
CA THR A 253 -30.47 12.40 9.34
C THR A 253 -29.73 12.92 10.58
N LEU A 254 -28.44 13.24 10.46
CA LEU A 254 -27.65 13.80 11.56
C LEU A 254 -28.16 15.16 12.03
N ASN A 255 -28.55 16.05 11.10
CA ASN A 255 -29.16 17.34 11.44
C ASN A 255 -30.50 17.17 12.17
N SER A 256 -31.32 16.19 11.74
CA SER A 256 -32.59 15.87 12.39
C SER A 256 -32.36 15.37 13.81
N ILE A 257 -31.38 14.47 14.01
CA ILE A 257 -30.95 14.01 15.34
C ILE A 257 -30.52 15.20 16.20
N ALA A 258 -29.67 16.09 15.69
CA ALA A 258 -29.16 17.23 16.45
C ALA A 258 -30.29 18.16 16.95
N SER A 259 -31.36 18.32 16.15
CA SER A 259 -32.56 19.05 16.54
C SER A 259 -33.38 18.28 17.60
N LEU A 260 -33.61 16.99 17.36
CA LEU A 260 -34.43 16.13 18.23
C LEU A 260 -33.82 15.91 19.61
N VAL A 261 -32.49 15.85 19.76
CA VAL A 261 -31.85 15.63 21.08
C VAL A 261 -32.29 16.65 22.13
N ARG A 262 -32.67 17.86 21.74
CA ARG A 262 -33.17 18.90 22.67
C ARG A 262 -34.69 18.87 22.87
N ILE A 263 -35.44 18.41 21.88
CA ILE A 263 -36.91 18.54 21.82
C ILE A 263 -37.59 17.22 22.19
N ASP A 264 -37.12 16.10 21.64
CA ASP A 264 -37.57 14.74 21.88
C ASP A 264 -36.39 13.75 21.84
N PRO A 265 -35.70 13.57 22.99
CA PRO A 265 -34.52 12.71 23.08
C PRO A 265 -34.81 11.23 22.77
N GLU A 266 -36.03 10.76 23.01
CA GLU A 266 -36.38 9.35 22.77
C GLU A 266 -36.56 9.07 21.28
N THR A 267 -37.21 9.96 20.52
CA THR A 267 -37.24 9.87 19.06
C THR A 267 -35.82 10.00 18.48
N ALA A 268 -34.97 10.88 19.02
CA ALA A 268 -33.56 10.96 18.61
C ALA A 268 -32.82 9.62 18.81
N ARG A 269 -33.04 8.95 19.95
CA ARG A 269 -32.45 7.62 20.25
C ARG A 269 -32.93 6.55 19.28
N GLN A 270 -34.21 6.56 18.91
CA GLN A 270 -34.77 5.65 17.91
C GLN A 270 -34.12 5.85 16.53
N VAL A 271 -33.97 7.10 16.08
CA VAL A 271 -33.29 7.42 14.81
C VAL A 271 -31.85 6.94 14.82
N ILE A 272 -31.11 7.15 15.92
CA ILE A 272 -29.73 6.65 16.08
C ILE A 272 -29.68 5.12 15.95
N PHE A 273 -30.60 4.40 16.60
CA PHE A 273 -30.64 2.94 16.53
C PHE A 273 -30.93 2.45 15.10
N LYS A 274 -31.92 3.05 14.43
CA LYS A 274 -32.27 2.72 13.03
C LYS A 274 -31.12 3.03 12.08
N LEU A 275 -30.46 4.18 12.24
CA LEU A 275 -29.28 4.53 11.45
C LEU A 275 -28.13 3.54 11.69
N SER A 276 -27.91 3.11 12.94
CA SER A 276 -26.93 2.07 13.26
C SER A 276 -27.25 0.73 12.58
N ASN A 277 -28.53 0.35 12.48
CA ASN A 277 -28.94 -0.87 11.77
C ASN A 277 -28.67 -0.77 10.27
N ILE A 278 -29.01 0.36 9.65
CA ILE A 278 -28.71 0.65 8.24
C ILE A 278 -27.20 0.52 7.99
N LEU A 279 -26.37 1.22 8.77
CA LEU A 279 -24.92 1.18 8.63
C LEU A 279 -24.35 -0.23 8.83
N ARG A 280 -24.84 -0.96 9.84
CA ARG A 280 -24.41 -2.35 10.11
C ARG A 280 -24.73 -3.28 8.95
N ARG A 281 -25.90 -3.14 8.32
CA ARG A 281 -26.31 -3.93 7.15
C ARG A 281 -25.47 -3.61 5.92
N LEU A 282 -25.20 -2.32 5.66
CA LEU A 282 -24.29 -1.89 4.59
C LEU A 282 -22.86 -2.43 4.76
N LEU A 283 -22.39 -2.55 6.00
CA LEU A 283 -21.06 -3.09 6.32
C LEU A 283 -20.99 -4.63 6.31
N LYS A 284 -22.14 -5.32 6.29
CA LYS A 284 -22.18 -6.79 6.23
C LYS A 284 -21.70 -7.22 4.84
N LYS A 285 -20.91 -8.29 4.77
CA LYS A 285 -20.44 -8.86 3.51
C LYS A 285 -21.66 -9.13 2.62
N HIS A 286 -21.70 -8.55 1.42
CA HIS A 286 -22.83 -8.72 0.52
C HIS A 286 -22.89 -10.19 0.09
N GLU A 287 -23.83 -10.93 0.64
CA GLU A 287 -24.29 -12.18 0.04
C GLU A 287 -25.10 -11.83 -1.22
N ASN A 288 -25.01 -12.66 -2.26
CA ASN A 288 -25.71 -12.38 -3.52
C ASN A 288 -27.24 -12.36 -3.33
N PHE A 289 -27.74 -13.13 -2.38
CA PHE A 289 -29.16 -13.24 -2.03
C PHE A 289 -29.37 -13.07 -0.53
N THR A 290 -30.54 -12.56 -0.16
CA THR A 290 -31.00 -12.39 1.21
C THR A 290 -32.51 -12.65 1.28
N PRO A 291 -33.09 -13.07 2.42
CA PRO A 291 -34.53 -13.16 2.57
C PRO A 291 -35.20 -11.80 2.31
N LEU A 292 -36.37 -11.81 1.67
CA LEU A 292 -37.16 -10.58 1.45
C LEU A 292 -37.45 -9.84 2.75
N SER A 293 -37.61 -10.56 3.86
CA SER A 293 -37.74 -9.98 5.20
C SER A 293 -36.56 -9.09 5.61
N GLU A 294 -35.33 -9.43 5.21
CA GLU A 294 -34.17 -8.59 5.48
C GLU A 294 -34.18 -7.32 4.62
N GLU A 295 -34.52 -7.41 3.33
CA GLU A 295 -34.69 -6.24 2.46
C GLU A 295 -35.78 -5.29 2.99
N LEU A 296 -36.95 -5.84 3.36
CA LEU A 296 -38.06 -5.06 3.90
C LEU A 296 -37.71 -4.40 5.23
N ALA A 297 -36.96 -5.08 6.10
CA ALA A 297 -36.53 -4.50 7.36
C ALA A 297 -35.52 -3.35 7.16
N PHE A 298 -34.68 -3.41 6.13
CA PHE A 298 -33.82 -2.28 5.75
C PHE A 298 -34.67 -1.09 5.29
N VAL A 299 -35.60 -1.36 4.37
CA VAL A 299 -36.53 -0.35 3.83
C VAL A 299 -37.37 0.28 4.94
N GLU A 300 -37.77 -0.50 5.94
CA GLU A 300 -38.51 -0.02 7.10
C GLU A 300 -37.69 0.93 7.97
N ASP A 301 -36.44 0.60 8.29
CA ASP A 301 -35.57 1.50 9.04
C ASP A 301 -35.31 2.80 8.27
N TYR A 302 -35.08 2.71 6.96
CA TYR A 302 -34.92 3.88 6.09
C TYR A 302 -36.16 4.77 6.06
N LEU A 303 -37.33 4.19 5.74
CA LEU A 303 -38.58 4.94 5.66
C LEU A 303 -39.01 5.52 7.00
N SER A 304 -38.73 4.83 8.12
CA SER A 304 -39.00 5.36 9.46
C SER A 304 -38.22 6.65 9.72
N ILE A 305 -36.95 6.70 9.31
CA ILE A 305 -36.10 7.90 9.45
C ILE A 305 -36.64 9.02 8.56
N GLU A 306 -37.04 8.71 7.33
CA GLU A 306 -37.62 9.66 6.39
C GLU A 306 -38.96 10.24 6.91
N VAL A 307 -39.82 9.43 7.51
CA VAL A 307 -41.09 9.88 8.13
C VAL A 307 -40.82 10.83 9.29
N ILE A 308 -39.86 10.50 10.17
CA ILE A 308 -39.48 11.39 11.28
C ILE A 308 -38.95 12.72 10.75
N ARG A 309 -38.19 12.71 9.64
CA ARG A 309 -37.64 13.92 9.03
C ARG A 309 -38.70 14.81 8.38
N PHE A 310 -39.59 14.22 7.58
CA PHE A 310 -40.61 14.97 6.83
C PHE A 310 -41.86 15.28 7.66
N GLY A 311 -42.08 14.55 8.75
CA GLY A 311 -43.29 14.56 9.55
C GLY A 311 -44.32 13.56 9.03
N GLU A 312 -45.04 12.91 9.93
CA GLU A 312 -46.05 11.88 9.63
C GLU A 312 -47.16 12.37 8.67
N GLN A 313 -47.44 13.67 8.68
CA GLN A 313 -48.44 14.29 7.81
C GLN A 313 -47.98 14.40 6.34
N LYS A 314 -46.68 14.31 6.08
CA LYS A 314 -46.09 14.51 4.74
C LYS A 314 -45.63 13.23 4.06
N LEU A 315 -45.46 12.14 4.78
CA LEU A 315 -45.06 10.86 4.20
C LEU A 315 -45.87 9.72 4.81
N LYS A 316 -46.79 9.17 4.02
CA LYS A 316 -47.59 8.00 4.39
C LYS A 316 -47.00 6.75 3.74
N ILE A 317 -46.87 5.69 4.53
CA ILE A 317 -46.36 4.39 4.05
C ILE A 317 -47.51 3.39 4.08
N VAL A 318 -47.75 2.71 2.96
CA VAL A 318 -48.73 1.63 2.83
C VAL A 318 -47.97 0.34 2.50
N LYS A 319 -48.23 -0.73 3.24
CA LYS A 319 -47.56 -2.02 3.04
C LYS A 319 -48.60 -3.11 2.82
N GLU A 320 -48.49 -3.82 1.71
CA GLU A 320 -49.34 -4.96 1.34
C GLU A 320 -48.43 -6.17 1.08
N ILE A 321 -47.96 -6.79 2.17
CA ILE A 321 -46.94 -7.84 2.14
C ILE A 321 -47.60 -9.18 2.46
N GLU A 322 -47.58 -10.13 1.54
CA GLU A 322 -48.01 -11.50 1.81
C GLU A 322 -46.96 -12.24 2.66
N ASP A 323 -47.34 -12.79 3.81
CA ASP A 323 -46.42 -13.46 4.75
C ASP A 323 -45.58 -14.58 4.10
N GLN A 324 -46.15 -15.28 3.12
CA GLN A 324 -45.48 -16.35 2.38
C GLN A 324 -44.30 -15.85 1.53
N THR A 325 -44.23 -14.55 1.27
CA THR A 325 -43.14 -13.94 0.48
C THR A 325 -41.91 -13.58 1.33
N LEU A 326 -42.08 -13.40 2.64
CA LEU A 326 -41.01 -12.97 3.57
C LEU A 326 -39.76 -13.87 3.57
N PRO A 327 -39.86 -15.22 3.57
CA PRO A 327 -38.68 -16.08 3.59
C PRO A 327 -38.05 -16.28 2.20
N LEU A 328 -38.65 -15.77 1.12
CA LEU A 328 -38.14 -15.98 -0.23
C LEU A 328 -36.81 -15.23 -0.42
N MET A 329 -35.85 -15.91 -1.04
CA MET A 329 -34.54 -15.34 -1.34
C MET A 329 -34.64 -14.40 -2.53
N VAL A 330 -34.21 -13.15 -2.34
CA VAL A 330 -34.13 -12.11 -3.36
C VAL A 330 -32.70 -11.57 -3.43
N PRO A 331 -32.28 -10.99 -4.57
CA PRO A 331 -30.99 -10.32 -4.64
C PRO A 331 -30.87 -9.26 -3.54
N SER A 332 -29.69 -9.19 -2.90
CA SER A 332 -29.42 -8.14 -1.91
C SER A 332 -29.52 -6.74 -2.54
N MET A 333 -29.96 -5.75 -1.76
CA MET A 333 -30.16 -4.36 -2.18
C MET A 333 -31.07 -4.21 -3.41
N LEU A 334 -32.16 -4.95 -3.46
CA LEU A 334 -33.16 -4.91 -4.52
C LEU A 334 -34.17 -3.77 -4.30
N LEU A 335 -34.74 -3.68 -3.09
CA LEU A 335 -35.81 -2.72 -2.80
C LEU A 335 -35.29 -1.33 -2.42
N GLN A 336 -34.14 -1.27 -1.74
CA GLN A 336 -33.57 0.00 -1.25
C GLN A 336 -33.43 1.05 -2.38
N PRO A 337 -32.77 0.78 -3.52
CA PRO A 337 -32.56 1.81 -4.53
C PRO A 337 -33.87 2.33 -5.14
N ILE A 338 -34.92 1.51 -5.15
CA ILE A 338 -36.23 1.83 -5.72
C ILE A 338 -36.97 2.77 -4.75
N VAL A 339 -36.99 2.42 -3.46
CA VAL A 339 -37.64 3.22 -2.42
C VAL A 339 -36.93 4.58 -2.24
N GLU A 340 -35.59 4.58 -2.26
CA GLU A 340 -34.81 5.82 -2.23
C GLU A 340 -35.16 6.75 -3.40
N ASN A 341 -35.36 6.17 -4.59
CA ASN A 341 -35.70 6.94 -5.79
C ASN A 341 -37.12 7.52 -5.70
N ALA A 342 -38.09 6.76 -5.19
CA ALA A 342 -39.46 7.20 -4.95
C ALA A 342 -39.52 8.39 -3.98
N ILE A 343 -38.77 8.33 -2.87
CA ILE A 343 -38.69 9.45 -1.91
C ILE A 343 -38.03 10.67 -2.54
N ARG A 344 -36.83 10.50 -3.13
CA ARG A 344 -36.00 11.63 -3.57
C ARG A 344 -36.60 12.35 -4.77
N HIS A 345 -37.04 11.60 -5.77
CA HIS A 345 -37.48 12.17 -7.05
C HIS A 345 -38.99 12.27 -7.14
N GLY A 346 -39.73 11.33 -6.55
CA GLY A 346 -41.19 11.36 -6.54
C GLY A 346 -41.73 12.38 -5.55
N LEU A 347 -41.37 12.23 -4.27
CA LEU A 347 -42.05 12.93 -3.17
C LEU A 347 -41.35 14.20 -2.69
N SER A 348 -40.02 14.27 -2.70
CA SER A 348 -39.29 15.47 -2.23
C SER A 348 -39.66 16.78 -2.95
N PRO A 349 -40.07 16.80 -4.23
CA PRO A 349 -40.55 18.02 -4.90
C PRO A 349 -41.98 18.44 -4.51
N GLN A 350 -42.79 17.57 -3.89
CA GLN A 350 -44.18 17.86 -3.53
C GLN A 350 -44.29 18.57 -2.17
N VAL A 351 -45.10 19.64 -2.14
CA VAL A 351 -45.32 20.43 -0.92
C VAL A 351 -46.36 19.81 0.00
N GLU A 352 -47.37 19.13 -0.57
CA GLU A 352 -48.54 18.58 0.15
C GLU A 352 -48.28 17.21 0.81
N GLY A 353 -47.08 16.65 0.63
CA GLY A 353 -46.75 15.31 1.09
C GLY A 353 -47.06 14.21 0.07
N GLY A 354 -46.76 12.97 0.41
CA GLY A 354 -46.84 11.83 -0.50
C GLY A 354 -47.05 10.49 0.18
N VAL A 355 -47.42 9.50 -0.62
CA VAL A 355 -47.69 8.12 -0.25
C VAL A 355 -46.70 7.23 -0.99
N ILE A 356 -46.03 6.35 -0.25
CA ILE A 356 -45.32 5.21 -0.84
C ILE A 356 -46.06 3.93 -0.48
N SER A 357 -46.43 3.15 -1.49
CA SER A 357 -46.93 1.80 -1.30
C SER A 357 -45.88 0.76 -1.68
N ILE A 358 -45.74 -0.26 -0.83
CA ILE A 358 -44.87 -1.42 -1.08
C ILE A 358 -45.74 -2.66 -1.02
N ARG A 359 -45.76 -3.43 -2.10
CA ARG A 359 -46.53 -4.66 -2.21
C ARG A 359 -45.62 -5.84 -2.55
N SER A 360 -45.86 -6.98 -1.89
CA SER A 360 -45.26 -8.25 -2.26
C SER A 360 -46.31 -9.35 -2.31
N CYS A 361 -46.39 -10.05 -3.43
CA CYS A 361 -47.32 -11.16 -3.62
C CYS A 361 -46.71 -12.26 -4.49
N ARG A 362 -47.33 -13.44 -4.46
CA ARG A 362 -47.01 -14.54 -5.37
C ARG A 362 -48.05 -14.65 -6.48
N GLU A 363 -47.63 -14.48 -7.72
CA GLU A 363 -48.50 -14.61 -8.90
C GLU A 363 -47.85 -15.53 -9.94
N ASN A 364 -48.59 -16.52 -10.44
CA ASN A 364 -48.13 -17.45 -11.50
C ASN A 364 -46.76 -18.10 -11.23
N GLY A 365 -46.48 -18.47 -9.97
CA GLY A 365 -45.21 -19.08 -9.59
C GLY A 365 -44.01 -18.13 -9.56
N ARG A 366 -44.25 -16.81 -9.62
CA ARG A 366 -43.23 -15.77 -9.49
C ARG A 366 -43.48 -14.91 -8.25
N LEU A 367 -42.41 -14.34 -7.70
CA LEU A 367 -42.51 -13.29 -6.70
C LEU A 367 -42.67 -11.96 -7.42
N ILE A 368 -43.75 -11.25 -7.10
CA ILE A 368 -44.04 -9.91 -7.57
C ILE A 368 -43.72 -8.93 -6.46
N LEU A 369 -42.86 -7.96 -6.75
CA LEU A 369 -42.55 -6.83 -5.89
C LEU A 369 -42.97 -5.56 -6.60
N GLU A 370 -43.69 -4.70 -5.92
CA GLU A 370 -44.17 -3.45 -6.47
C GLU A 370 -43.96 -2.30 -5.49
N VAL A 371 -43.37 -1.22 -5.98
CA VAL A 371 -43.21 0.04 -5.24
C VAL A 371 -43.89 1.13 -6.03
N ARG A 372 -44.88 1.79 -5.43
CA ARG A 372 -45.55 2.95 -6.05
C ARG A 372 -45.39 4.19 -5.20
N ASP A 373 -45.28 5.33 -5.87
CA ASP A 373 -45.43 6.65 -5.27
C ASP A 373 -46.49 7.46 -6.01
N ASN A 374 -47.10 8.43 -5.32
CA ASN A 374 -48.02 9.41 -5.91
C ASN A 374 -47.31 10.76 -6.16
N GLY A 375 -46.00 10.72 -6.42
CA GLY A 375 -45.15 11.88 -6.61
C GLY A 375 -45.43 12.66 -7.89
N VAL A 376 -44.46 13.48 -8.30
CA VAL A 376 -44.54 14.24 -9.56
C VAL A 376 -44.55 13.37 -10.83
N GLY A 377 -44.30 12.07 -10.68
CA GLY A 377 -44.18 11.13 -11.80
C GLY A 377 -42.95 11.38 -12.65
N ILE A 378 -42.87 10.70 -13.79
CA ILE A 378 -41.74 10.79 -14.71
C ILE A 378 -42.26 11.30 -16.05
N ALA A 379 -41.64 12.37 -16.57
CA ALA A 379 -42.01 12.92 -17.87
C ALA A 379 -41.75 11.89 -18.99
N PRO A 380 -42.60 11.82 -20.02
CA PRO A 380 -42.47 10.84 -21.10
C PRO A 380 -41.10 10.85 -21.79
N GLU A 381 -40.51 12.04 -21.98
CA GLU A 381 -39.17 12.18 -22.58
C GLU A 381 -38.07 11.60 -21.68
N GLN A 382 -38.22 11.68 -20.35
CA GLN A 382 -37.28 11.13 -19.39
C GLN A 382 -37.43 9.62 -19.23
N LEU A 383 -38.64 9.09 -19.37
CA LEU A 383 -38.94 7.67 -19.26
C LEU A 383 -38.21 6.85 -20.36
N ALA A 384 -38.06 7.43 -21.55
CA ALA A 384 -37.29 6.84 -22.65
C ALA A 384 -35.78 6.67 -22.34
N HIS A 385 -35.21 7.56 -21.51
CA HIS A 385 -33.79 7.56 -21.15
C HIS A 385 -33.49 7.08 -19.73
N ILE A 386 -34.52 6.63 -18.99
CA ILE A 386 -34.41 6.34 -17.56
C ILE A 386 -33.38 5.25 -17.24
N TYR A 387 -33.24 4.28 -18.15
CA TYR A 387 -32.28 3.20 -18.05
C TYR A 387 -30.83 3.61 -18.36
N GLN A 388 -30.63 4.78 -19.00
CA GLN A 388 -29.33 5.31 -19.39
C GLN A 388 -28.79 6.36 -18.40
N GLN A 389 -29.66 7.05 -17.66
CA GLN A 389 -29.28 8.19 -16.81
C GLN A 389 -29.36 7.91 -15.29
N GLY A 390 -30.17 6.93 -14.85
CA GLY A 390 -30.37 6.64 -13.42
C GLY A 390 -29.45 5.56 -12.87
N ILE A 391 -28.39 5.95 -12.15
CA ILE A 391 -27.37 5.02 -11.59
C ILE A 391 -28.01 3.92 -10.70
N GLY A 392 -29.00 4.27 -9.86
CA GLY A 392 -29.63 3.32 -8.93
C GLY A 392 -30.51 2.27 -9.60
N ILE A 393 -31.49 2.69 -10.41
CA ILE A 393 -32.45 1.79 -11.07
C ILE A 393 -31.76 0.95 -12.16
N SER A 394 -30.83 1.54 -12.90
CA SER A 394 -30.07 0.82 -13.93
C SER A 394 -29.23 -0.31 -13.32
N ASN A 395 -28.59 -0.06 -12.16
CA ASN A 395 -27.84 -1.08 -11.43
C ASN A 395 -28.72 -2.24 -10.94
N VAL A 396 -29.94 -1.95 -10.45
CA VAL A 396 -30.90 -3.00 -10.05
C VAL A 396 -31.29 -3.87 -11.24
N ARG A 397 -31.64 -3.25 -12.37
CA ARG A 397 -32.03 -3.98 -13.59
C ARG A 397 -30.87 -4.82 -14.14
N GLU A 398 -29.66 -4.29 -14.16
CA GLU A 398 -28.48 -5.02 -14.64
C GLU A 398 -28.15 -6.19 -13.72
N ARG A 399 -28.25 -6.00 -12.40
CA ARG A 399 -28.09 -7.10 -11.43
C ARG A 399 -29.11 -8.21 -11.66
N LEU A 400 -30.39 -7.85 -11.86
CA LEU A 400 -31.44 -8.83 -12.17
C LEU A 400 -31.15 -9.58 -13.49
N ARG A 401 -30.63 -8.88 -14.51
CA ARG A 401 -30.21 -9.49 -15.77
C ARG A 401 -29.04 -10.47 -15.59
N VAL A 402 -28.05 -10.13 -14.78
CA VAL A 402 -26.90 -11.02 -14.50
C VAL A 402 -27.36 -12.28 -13.74
N LEU A 403 -28.28 -12.14 -12.78
CA LEU A 403 -28.71 -13.24 -11.92
C LEU A 403 -29.77 -14.14 -12.55
N TYR A 404 -30.72 -13.57 -13.30
CA TYR A 404 -31.88 -14.28 -13.84
C TYR A 404 -31.91 -14.35 -15.38
N GLY A 405 -30.93 -13.76 -16.08
CA GLY A 405 -30.91 -13.75 -17.54
C GLY A 405 -32.14 -13.03 -18.10
N SER A 406 -32.95 -13.73 -18.88
CA SER A 406 -34.23 -13.25 -19.42
C SER A 406 -35.45 -13.58 -18.56
N GLU A 407 -35.29 -14.32 -17.46
CA GLU A 407 -36.40 -14.84 -16.64
C GLU A 407 -36.97 -13.84 -15.62
N PHE A 408 -36.74 -12.54 -15.81
CA PHE A 408 -37.29 -11.48 -14.95
C PHE A 408 -38.04 -10.44 -15.77
N THR A 409 -39.00 -9.75 -15.13
CA THR A 409 -39.64 -8.55 -15.68
C THR A 409 -39.36 -7.38 -14.76
N PHE A 410 -39.03 -6.23 -15.35
CA PHE A 410 -38.83 -4.96 -14.66
C PHE A 410 -39.57 -3.89 -15.44
N GLN A 411 -40.68 -3.40 -14.90
CA GLN A 411 -41.56 -2.41 -15.51
C GLN A 411 -41.52 -1.12 -14.70
N ILE A 412 -41.46 0.02 -15.39
CA ILE A 412 -41.56 1.36 -14.81
C ILE A 412 -42.69 2.06 -15.56
N ASP A 413 -43.74 2.41 -14.83
CA ASP A 413 -44.91 3.09 -15.39
C ASP A 413 -45.10 4.43 -14.65
N SER A 414 -45.33 5.49 -15.41
CA SER A 414 -45.81 6.77 -14.86
C SER A 414 -47.34 6.67 -14.76
N LEU A 415 -47.91 6.93 -13.58
CA LEU A 415 -49.35 6.77 -13.34
C LEU A 415 -50.13 7.96 -13.89
N ALA A 416 -51.30 7.70 -14.49
CA ALA A 416 -52.13 8.73 -15.12
C ALA A 416 -52.60 9.84 -14.15
N GLU A 417 -52.64 9.52 -12.85
CA GLU A 417 -53.06 10.41 -11.77
C GLU A 417 -51.87 11.17 -11.12
N GLY A 418 -50.65 10.96 -11.64
CA GLY A 418 -49.39 11.40 -11.03
C GLY A 418 -48.70 10.25 -10.28
N GLY A 419 -47.36 10.30 -10.25
CA GLY A 419 -46.52 9.32 -9.56
C GLY A 419 -45.92 8.23 -10.43
N THR A 420 -45.19 7.31 -9.81
CA THR A 420 -44.45 6.24 -10.50
C THR A 420 -44.78 4.88 -9.88
N SER A 421 -44.91 3.85 -10.72
CA SER A 421 -44.99 2.45 -10.31
C SER A 421 -43.78 1.69 -10.86
N ILE A 422 -43.05 1.01 -9.98
CA ILE A 422 -41.99 0.09 -10.36
C ILE A 422 -42.40 -1.32 -9.96
N ARG A 423 -42.59 -2.20 -10.96
CA ARG A 423 -43.01 -3.58 -10.76
C ARG A 423 -41.93 -4.55 -11.23
N ILE A 424 -41.56 -5.46 -10.34
CA ILE A 424 -40.54 -6.49 -10.55
C ILE A 424 -41.19 -7.86 -10.41
N ALA A 425 -41.00 -8.72 -11.40
CA ALA A 425 -41.38 -10.13 -11.34
C ALA A 425 -40.13 -11.00 -11.49
N ILE A 426 -39.83 -11.81 -10.48
CA ILE A 426 -38.68 -12.73 -10.48
C ILE A 426 -39.12 -14.17 -10.21
N PRO A 427 -38.38 -15.17 -10.74
CA PRO A 427 -38.68 -16.56 -10.47
C PRO A 427 -38.36 -16.89 -9.01
N LEU A 428 -39.12 -17.83 -8.45
CA LEU A 428 -38.84 -18.35 -7.12
C LEU A 428 -37.58 -19.21 -7.21
N LEU A 429 -36.57 -18.87 -6.42
CA LEU A 429 -35.41 -19.75 -6.25
C LEU A 429 -35.87 -20.99 -5.49
N ALA A 430 -35.54 -22.17 -6.00
CA ALA A 430 -35.76 -23.41 -5.26
C ALA A 430 -34.92 -23.35 -3.97
N ASN A 431 -35.56 -23.62 -2.83
CA ASN A 431 -34.92 -23.67 -1.51
C ASN A 431 -33.72 -24.61 -1.49
#